data_AF-A0A845U488-F1
#
_entry.id   AF-A0A845U488-F1
#
_cell.length_a   1.000
_cell.length_b   1.000
_cell.length_c   1.000
_cell.angle_alpha   90.00
_cell.angle_beta   90.00
_cell.angle_gamma   90.00
#
_symmetry.space_group_name_H-M   'P 1'
#
loop_
_entity.id
_entity.type
_entity.pdbx_description
1 polymer ?
#
loop_
_entity_poly.entity_id
_entity_poly.type
_entity_poly.pdbx_seq_one_letter_code
_entity_poly.pdbx_strand_id
1 'polypeptide(L)'
;MDVDAIVNAANNDLQLGGGVAGAIRRKGGAAIQQECDAIGSIPIGSAAVTTGGNLKARHVIHAASMSLGGRTTAETLRRSTLYSLHLAAEHGLRSIAFPAVGTGIAGFPLDECAEIMLHEAVAHLAGKTSIEKIFFVLFDEAAKKEFNAAWREMRARGEVDAKATQTASGKIIPGRDKSISGDPMPLRGQPDPHETSRTKSGAGKTRQSPPGRNK
;
A
#
# COMPACT_ATOMS: atom_id res chain seq x y z
N MET A 1 -14.09 5.41 -5.71
CA MET A 1 -15.02 4.36 -6.17
C MET A 1 -16.03 4.13 -5.06
N ASP A 2 -17.24 3.74 -5.41
CA ASP A 2 -18.28 3.40 -4.44
C ASP A 2 -18.33 1.87 -4.33
N VAL A 3 -17.61 1.36 -3.33
CA VAL A 3 -17.40 -0.06 -3.02
C VAL A 3 -17.24 -0.19 -1.51
N ASP A 4 -17.40 -1.38 -0.96
CA ASP A 4 -17.32 -1.55 0.50
C ASP A 4 -15.89 -1.43 1.03
N ALA A 5 -14.92 -1.97 0.31
CA ALA A 5 -13.50 -1.83 0.62
C ALA A 5 -12.68 -1.47 -0.62
N ILE A 6 -11.65 -0.65 -0.40
CA ILE A 6 -10.52 -0.55 -1.32
C ILE A 6 -9.28 -1.15 -0.66
N VAL A 7 -8.40 -1.72 -1.47
CA VAL A 7 -7.14 -2.29 -1.00
C VAL A 7 -6.03 -1.29 -1.22
N ASN A 8 -5.23 -1.07 -0.17
CA ASN A 8 -3.99 -0.35 -0.22
C ASN A 8 -2.82 -1.32 -0.39
N ALA A 9 -1.94 -1.09 -1.37
CA ALA A 9 -0.65 -1.77 -1.45
C ALA A 9 0.29 -1.17 -0.39
N ALA A 10 0.46 -1.86 0.72
CA ALA A 10 1.11 -1.36 1.93
C ALA A 10 2.46 -2.05 2.20
N ASN A 11 3.32 -1.35 2.93
CA ASN A 11 4.38 -1.98 3.69
C ASN A 11 3.82 -2.53 5.01
N ASN A 12 4.58 -3.42 5.65
CA ASN A 12 4.21 -4.07 6.91
C ASN A 12 4.10 -3.12 8.12
N ASP A 13 4.71 -1.94 8.07
CA ASP A 13 4.63 -0.91 9.12
C ASP A 13 3.42 0.03 8.94
N LEU A 14 2.57 -0.26 7.96
CA LEU A 14 1.34 0.49 7.65
C LEU A 14 1.57 1.99 7.46
N GLN A 15 2.74 2.37 6.96
CA GLN A 15 3.08 3.77 6.69
C GLN A 15 2.61 4.19 5.30
N LEU A 16 1.59 5.05 5.22
CA LEU A 16 1.02 5.53 3.96
C LEU A 16 1.86 6.68 3.41
N GLY A 17 2.86 6.33 2.61
CA GLY A 17 3.76 7.25 1.92
C GLY A 17 3.29 7.67 0.52
N GLY A 18 3.90 7.08 -0.51
CA GLY A 18 3.69 7.44 -1.93
C GLY A 18 2.67 6.56 -2.67
N GLY A 19 2.57 6.75 -3.98
CA GLY A 19 1.74 5.93 -4.88
C GLY A 19 0.26 5.85 -4.47
N VAL A 20 -0.31 4.64 -4.50
CA VAL A 20 -1.69 4.37 -4.08
C VAL A 20 -1.90 4.71 -2.60
N ALA A 21 -0.97 4.32 -1.72
CA ALA A 21 -1.05 4.62 -0.29
C ALA A 21 -1.15 6.12 -0.01
N GLY A 22 -0.33 6.93 -0.69
CA GLY A 22 -0.39 8.39 -0.61
C GLY A 22 -1.69 8.96 -1.16
N ALA A 23 -2.22 8.40 -2.25
CA ALA A 23 -3.50 8.83 -2.81
C ALA A 23 -4.69 8.53 -1.87
N ILE A 24 -4.66 7.36 -1.21
CA ILE A 24 -5.64 6.97 -0.18
C ILE A 24 -5.56 7.93 1.00
N ARG A 25 -4.37 8.17 1.57
CA ARG A 25 -4.19 9.09 2.69
C ARG A 25 -4.66 10.51 2.36
N ARG A 26 -4.30 11.04 1.18
CA ARG A 26 -4.72 12.39 0.77
C ARG A 26 -6.24 12.54 0.65
N LYS A 27 -6.93 11.52 0.14
CA LYS A 27 -8.39 11.58 -0.08
C LYS A 27 -9.20 11.14 1.13
N GLY A 28 -8.73 10.15 1.88
CA GLY A 28 -9.38 9.61 3.06
C GLY A 28 -9.09 10.37 4.34
N GLY A 29 -8.09 11.26 4.35
CA GLY A 29 -7.77 12.10 5.50
C GLY A 29 -6.85 11.40 6.51
N ALA A 30 -6.54 12.12 7.59
CA ALA A 30 -5.55 11.70 8.58
C ALA A 30 -5.99 10.49 9.42
N ALA A 31 -7.30 10.27 9.57
CA ALA A 31 -7.86 9.18 10.38
C ALA A 31 -7.31 7.80 9.97
N ILE A 32 -7.14 7.55 8.67
CA ILE A 32 -6.61 6.28 8.17
C ILE A 32 -5.21 6.02 8.71
N GLN A 33 -4.31 7.02 8.68
CA GLN A 33 -2.95 6.84 9.21
C GLN A 33 -2.97 6.69 10.73
N GLN A 34 -3.83 7.43 11.44
CA GLN A 34 -3.97 7.32 12.90
C GLN A 34 -4.41 5.91 13.31
N GLU A 35 -5.35 5.31 12.59
CA GLU A 35 -5.76 3.92 12.80
C GLU A 35 -4.63 2.93 12.48
N CYS A 36 -3.89 3.14 11.37
CA CYS A 36 -2.71 2.34 11.06
C CYS A 36 -1.64 2.42 12.16
N ASP A 37 -1.37 3.61 12.71
CA ASP A 37 -0.40 3.83 13.76
C ASP A 37 -0.84 3.14 15.08
N ALA A 38 -2.14 3.08 15.35
CA ALA A 38 -2.70 2.37 16.50
C ALA A 38 -2.62 0.83 16.33
N ILE A 39 -2.73 0.32 15.11
CA ILE A 39 -2.55 -1.10 14.78
C ILE A 39 -1.08 -1.50 14.91
N GLY A 40 -0.17 -0.64 14.45
CA GLY A 40 1.26 -0.92 14.41
C GLY A 40 1.65 -1.88 13.28
N SER A 41 2.86 -2.43 13.36
CA SER A 41 3.38 -3.33 12.31
C SER A 41 2.65 -4.67 12.30
N ILE A 42 2.36 -5.17 11.11
CA ILE A 42 1.73 -6.48 10.87
C ILE A 42 2.70 -7.44 10.15
N PRO A 43 2.47 -8.76 10.19
CA PRO A 43 3.31 -9.71 9.46
C PRO A 43 3.32 -9.45 7.95
N ILE A 44 4.47 -9.63 7.30
CA ILE A 44 4.55 -9.58 5.83
C ILE A 44 3.72 -10.74 5.24
N GLY A 45 2.95 -10.45 4.20
CA GLY A 45 1.98 -11.37 3.60
C GLY A 45 0.63 -11.39 4.31
N SER A 46 0.39 -10.51 5.29
CA SER A 46 -0.93 -10.34 5.92
C SER A 46 -1.62 -9.05 5.44
N ALA A 47 -2.74 -8.70 6.08
CA ALA A 47 -3.44 -7.45 5.85
C ALA A 47 -4.07 -6.92 7.15
N ALA A 48 -4.38 -5.62 7.18
CA ALA A 48 -5.12 -4.97 8.26
C ALA A 48 -6.30 -4.15 7.72
N VAL A 49 -7.31 -3.90 8.54
CA VAL A 49 -8.50 -3.11 8.17
C VAL A 49 -8.53 -1.81 8.97
N THR A 50 -8.85 -0.71 8.29
CA THR A 50 -9.19 0.58 8.88
C THR A 50 -10.51 1.09 8.30
N THR A 51 -11.05 2.16 8.88
CA THR A 51 -12.16 2.89 8.26
C THR A 51 -11.74 3.51 6.92
N GLY A 52 -12.71 3.85 6.07
CA GLY A 52 -12.49 4.61 4.86
C GLY A 52 -12.07 6.07 5.09
N GLY A 53 -12.12 6.56 6.34
CA GLY A 53 -12.07 8.00 6.63
C GLY A 53 -13.08 8.78 5.78
N ASN A 54 -12.59 9.73 4.99
CA ASN A 54 -13.38 10.57 4.08
C ASN A 54 -13.66 9.92 2.71
N LEU A 55 -13.23 8.68 2.48
CA LEU A 55 -13.50 8.00 1.20
C LEU A 55 -14.97 7.61 1.09
N LYS A 56 -15.43 7.42 -0.16
CA LYS A 56 -16.72 6.76 -0.42
C LYS A 56 -16.72 5.28 -0.01
N ALA A 57 -15.55 4.65 -0.01
CA ALA A 57 -15.42 3.29 0.43
C ALA A 57 -15.52 3.22 1.96
N ARG A 58 -16.20 2.20 2.48
CA ARG A 58 -16.45 2.07 3.92
C ARG A 58 -15.18 1.71 4.70
N HIS A 59 -14.31 0.91 4.08
CA HIS A 59 -13.06 0.44 4.67
C HIS A 59 -11.87 0.58 3.72
N VAL A 60 -10.67 0.65 4.31
CA VAL A 60 -9.42 0.40 3.60
C VAL A 60 -8.78 -0.88 4.16
N ILE A 61 -8.43 -1.80 3.26
CA ILE A 61 -7.70 -3.03 3.61
C ILE A 61 -6.25 -2.85 3.18
N HIS A 62 -5.32 -2.90 4.11
CA HIS A 62 -3.90 -2.64 3.92
C HIS A 62 -3.15 -3.95 3.71
N ALA A 63 -2.89 -4.31 2.45
CA ALA A 63 -2.18 -5.53 2.09
C ALA A 63 -0.66 -5.33 2.26
N ALA A 64 -0.05 -5.96 3.27
CA ALA A 64 1.37 -5.85 3.57
C ALA A 64 2.19 -6.82 2.72
N SER A 65 2.41 -6.49 1.44
CA SER A 65 3.12 -7.37 0.51
C SER A 65 4.65 -7.29 0.61
N MET A 66 5.20 -6.30 1.35
CA MET A 66 6.63 -6.06 1.51
C MET A 66 6.95 -5.42 2.86
N SER A 67 8.23 -5.46 3.26
CA SER A 67 8.75 -4.57 4.30
C SER A 67 8.90 -3.13 3.80
N LEU A 68 8.99 -2.15 4.70
CA LEU A 68 9.31 -0.77 4.29
C LEU A 68 10.68 -0.72 3.60
N GLY A 69 10.71 -0.25 2.34
CA GLY A 69 11.92 -0.24 1.50
C GLY A 69 12.32 -1.61 0.91
N GLY A 70 11.56 -2.67 1.18
CA GLY A 70 11.79 -4.01 0.64
C GLY A 70 11.19 -4.25 -0.76
N ARG A 71 11.05 -5.53 -1.12
CA ARG A 71 10.41 -5.99 -2.36
C ARG A 71 9.28 -6.97 -2.05
N THR A 72 8.32 -7.04 -2.95
CA THR A 72 7.27 -8.07 -2.91
C THR A 72 7.80 -9.36 -3.55
N THR A 73 7.41 -10.51 -3.01
CA THR A 73 7.65 -11.84 -3.60
C THR A 73 6.31 -12.46 -4.01
N ALA A 74 6.35 -13.52 -4.83
CA ALA A 74 5.15 -14.25 -5.21
C ALA A 74 4.38 -14.78 -3.98
N GLU A 75 5.11 -15.26 -2.97
CA GLU A 75 4.51 -15.74 -1.72
C GLU A 75 3.82 -14.61 -0.95
N THR A 76 4.49 -13.48 -0.77
CA THR A 76 3.92 -12.37 0.03
C THR A 76 2.76 -11.69 -0.70
N LEU A 77 2.81 -11.61 -2.04
CA LEU A 77 1.69 -11.15 -2.85
C LEU A 77 0.48 -12.07 -2.71
N ARG A 78 0.69 -13.39 -2.88
CA ARG A 78 -0.39 -14.38 -2.78
C ARG A 78 -1.06 -14.31 -1.41
N ARG A 79 -0.25 -14.36 -0.34
CA ARG A 79 -0.75 -14.33 1.03
C ARG A 79 -1.49 -13.02 1.34
N SER A 80 -0.90 -11.86 1.01
CA SER A 80 -1.53 -10.57 1.31
C SER A 80 -2.82 -10.34 0.52
N THR A 81 -2.91 -10.85 -0.71
CA THR A 81 -4.15 -10.86 -1.50
C THR A 81 -5.22 -11.72 -0.83
N LEU A 82 -4.88 -12.95 -0.47
CA LEU A 82 -5.80 -13.88 0.19
C LEU A 82 -6.30 -13.35 1.55
N TYR A 83 -5.39 -12.84 2.38
CA TYR A 83 -5.75 -12.22 3.67
C TYR A 83 -6.68 -11.01 3.48
N SER A 84 -6.48 -10.21 2.43
CA SER A 84 -7.36 -9.09 2.14
C SER A 84 -8.79 -9.54 1.78
N LEU A 85 -8.91 -10.62 1.02
CA LEU A 85 -10.20 -11.23 0.69
C LEU A 85 -10.88 -11.83 1.93
N HIS A 86 -10.13 -12.54 2.78
CA HIS A 86 -10.66 -13.09 4.03
C HIS A 86 -11.17 -11.98 4.96
N LEU A 87 -10.39 -10.92 5.18
CA LEU A 87 -10.83 -9.80 6.02
C LEU A 87 -12.09 -9.12 5.47
N ALA A 88 -12.19 -8.93 4.15
CA ALA A 88 -13.40 -8.41 3.56
C ALA A 88 -14.61 -9.34 3.80
N ALA A 89 -14.42 -10.65 3.66
CA ALA A 89 -15.48 -11.62 3.91
C ALA A 89 -15.92 -11.65 5.39
N GLU A 90 -14.96 -11.64 6.33
CA GLU A 90 -15.17 -11.59 7.78
C GLU A 90 -15.94 -10.34 8.22
N HIS A 91 -15.67 -9.20 7.57
CA HIS A 91 -16.39 -7.94 7.78
C HIS A 91 -17.75 -7.88 7.03
N GLY A 92 -18.16 -8.96 6.36
CA GLY A 92 -19.45 -9.01 5.64
C GLY A 92 -19.51 -8.06 4.44
N LEU A 93 -18.37 -7.74 3.82
CA LEU A 93 -18.28 -6.81 2.70
C LEU A 93 -18.66 -7.52 1.40
N ARG A 94 -19.44 -6.86 0.54
CA ARG A 94 -19.93 -7.41 -0.72
C ARG A 94 -19.08 -7.00 -1.92
N SER A 95 -18.28 -5.95 -1.80
CA SER A 95 -17.46 -5.43 -2.89
C SER A 95 -16.08 -4.95 -2.43
N ILE A 96 -15.05 -5.38 -3.15
CA ILE A 96 -13.65 -5.03 -2.86
C ILE A 96 -12.92 -4.62 -4.14
N ALA A 97 -12.08 -3.59 -4.06
CA ALA A 97 -11.29 -3.11 -5.18
C ALA A 97 -9.78 -3.18 -4.90
N PHE A 98 -9.05 -3.92 -5.73
CA PHE A 98 -7.61 -4.09 -5.68
C PHE A 98 -6.87 -3.21 -6.70
N PRO A 99 -5.75 -2.59 -6.33
CA PRO A 99 -4.75 -2.16 -7.30
C PRO A 99 -3.91 -3.37 -7.77
N ALA A 100 -2.99 -3.17 -8.71
CA ALA A 100 -1.91 -4.14 -8.96
C ALA A 100 -0.91 -4.08 -7.79
N VAL A 101 -1.09 -4.95 -6.79
CA VAL A 101 -0.27 -4.94 -5.57
C VAL A 101 1.15 -5.42 -5.88
N GLY A 102 2.14 -4.71 -5.36
CA GLY A 102 3.56 -5.09 -5.51
C GLY A 102 4.24 -4.64 -6.81
N THR A 103 3.54 -4.05 -7.77
CA THR A 103 4.12 -3.76 -9.11
C THR A 103 4.73 -2.36 -9.28
N GLY A 104 4.47 -1.46 -8.33
CA GLY A 104 5.07 -0.13 -8.29
C GLY A 104 6.48 -0.15 -7.67
N ILE A 105 6.66 0.61 -6.58
CA ILE A 105 7.95 0.73 -5.87
C ILE A 105 8.53 -0.63 -5.44
N ALA A 106 7.65 -1.59 -5.14
CA ALA A 106 8.01 -2.93 -4.70
C ALA A 106 8.63 -3.81 -5.82
N GLY A 107 8.50 -3.41 -7.08
CA GLY A 107 9.20 -3.97 -8.23
C GLY A 107 8.88 -5.44 -8.55
N PHE A 108 7.65 -5.89 -8.29
CA PHE A 108 7.17 -7.22 -8.69
C PHE A 108 6.68 -7.20 -10.16
N PRO A 109 6.94 -8.25 -10.97
CA PRO A 109 6.49 -8.31 -12.36
C PRO A 109 4.96 -8.24 -12.49
N LEU A 110 4.48 -7.52 -13.49
CA LEU A 110 3.06 -7.16 -13.65
C LEU A 110 2.20 -8.31 -14.19
N ASP A 111 2.79 -9.13 -15.06
CA ASP A 111 2.25 -10.38 -15.57
C ASP A 111 2.08 -11.42 -14.46
N GLU A 112 3.12 -11.67 -13.67
CA GLU A 112 3.04 -12.58 -12.51
C GLU A 112 2.07 -12.04 -11.45
N CYS A 113 2.04 -10.72 -11.25
CA CYS A 113 1.09 -10.07 -10.35
C CYS A 113 -0.36 -10.36 -10.78
N ALA A 114 -0.65 -10.18 -12.07
CA ALA A 114 -1.97 -10.42 -12.62
C ALA A 114 -2.41 -11.86 -12.43
N GLU A 115 -1.55 -12.83 -12.76
CA GLU A 115 -1.85 -14.25 -12.61
C GLU A 115 -2.14 -14.62 -11.14
N ILE A 116 -1.25 -14.24 -10.22
CA ILE A 116 -1.41 -14.56 -8.79
C ILE A 116 -2.70 -13.93 -8.24
N MET A 117 -2.91 -12.65 -8.48
CA MET A 117 -4.05 -11.95 -7.88
C MET A 117 -5.39 -12.42 -8.46
N LEU A 118 -5.46 -12.71 -9.76
CA LEU A 118 -6.66 -13.25 -10.38
C LEU A 118 -6.95 -14.67 -9.92
N HIS A 119 -5.92 -15.52 -9.79
CA HIS A 119 -6.05 -16.86 -9.25
C HIS A 119 -6.66 -16.84 -7.84
N GLU A 120 -6.10 -16.04 -6.92
CA GLU A 120 -6.64 -15.93 -5.55
C GLU A 120 -8.06 -15.38 -5.52
N ALA A 121 -8.37 -14.39 -6.37
CA ALA A 121 -9.73 -13.82 -6.45
C ALA A 121 -10.75 -14.85 -6.93
N VAL A 122 -10.45 -15.60 -8.00
CA VAL A 122 -11.33 -16.64 -8.55
C VAL A 122 -11.51 -17.78 -7.56
N ALA A 123 -10.42 -18.27 -6.98
CA ALA A 123 -10.47 -19.34 -5.97
C ALA A 123 -11.30 -18.93 -4.75
N HIS A 124 -11.16 -17.69 -4.28
CA HIS A 124 -11.95 -17.19 -3.15
C HIS A 124 -13.45 -17.09 -3.49
N LEU A 125 -13.80 -16.60 -4.69
CA LEU A 125 -15.19 -16.49 -5.13
C LEU A 125 -15.87 -17.85 -5.38
N ALA A 126 -15.10 -18.89 -5.68
CA ALA A 126 -15.61 -20.26 -5.78
C ALA A 126 -15.95 -20.86 -4.40
N GLY A 127 -15.43 -20.28 -3.32
CA GLY A 127 -15.68 -20.69 -1.94
C GLY A 127 -16.89 -20.01 -1.30
N LYS A 128 -17.06 -20.23 0.00
CA LYS A 128 -18.07 -19.52 0.81
C LYS A 128 -17.55 -18.12 1.14
N THR A 129 -18.17 -17.10 0.56
CA THR A 129 -17.81 -15.69 0.81
C THR A 129 -19.05 -14.79 0.75
N SER A 130 -18.97 -13.64 1.42
CA SER A 130 -19.96 -12.55 1.31
C SER A 130 -19.67 -11.62 0.13
N ILE A 131 -18.48 -11.73 -0.47
CA ILE A 131 -18.04 -10.90 -1.59
C ILE A 131 -18.75 -11.31 -2.87
N GLU A 132 -19.39 -10.35 -3.52
CA GLU A 132 -20.09 -10.53 -4.79
C GLU A 132 -19.30 -9.96 -5.97
N LYS A 133 -18.45 -8.94 -5.72
CA LYS A 133 -17.70 -8.23 -6.77
C LYS A 133 -16.28 -7.92 -6.31
N ILE A 134 -15.31 -8.35 -7.12
CA ILE A 134 -13.90 -7.98 -7.01
C ILE A 134 -13.54 -7.12 -8.21
N PHE A 135 -12.98 -5.93 -7.96
CA PHE A 135 -12.54 -5.01 -8.99
C PHE A 135 -11.01 -4.95 -9.01
N PHE A 136 -10.40 -5.07 -10.19
CA PHE A 136 -8.99 -4.72 -10.40
C PHE A 136 -8.92 -3.34 -11.03
N VAL A 137 -8.45 -2.36 -10.26
CA VAL A 137 -8.40 -0.94 -10.60
C VAL A 137 -6.98 -0.59 -11.00
N LEU A 138 -6.75 -0.62 -12.31
CA LEU A 138 -5.42 -0.58 -12.91
C LEU A 138 -5.10 0.84 -13.38
N PHE A 139 -3.87 1.29 -13.10
CA PHE A 139 -3.49 2.69 -13.30
C PHE A 139 -3.35 3.07 -14.77
N ASP A 140 -2.82 2.16 -15.60
CA ASP A 140 -2.55 2.39 -17.01
C ASP A 140 -2.97 1.22 -17.90
N GLU A 141 -2.86 1.41 -19.21
CA GLU A 141 -3.21 0.39 -20.20
C GLU A 141 -2.24 -0.80 -20.22
N ALA A 142 -0.99 -0.63 -19.76
CA ALA A 142 -0.04 -1.74 -19.67
C ALA A 142 -0.49 -2.75 -18.59
N ALA A 143 -0.81 -2.26 -17.39
CA ALA A 143 -1.38 -3.09 -16.33
C ALA A 143 -2.69 -3.75 -16.77
N LYS A 144 -3.57 -2.99 -17.41
CA LYS A 144 -4.84 -3.52 -17.94
C LYS A 144 -4.64 -4.61 -18.98
N LYS A 145 -3.64 -4.46 -19.86
CA LYS A 145 -3.30 -5.48 -20.85
C LYS A 145 -2.85 -6.78 -20.18
N GLU A 146 -1.96 -6.72 -19.19
CA GLU A 146 -1.48 -7.92 -18.50
C GLU A 146 -2.59 -8.64 -17.73
N PHE A 147 -3.43 -7.89 -16.99
CA PHE A 147 -4.59 -8.48 -16.30
C PHE A 147 -5.61 -9.10 -17.27
N ASN A 148 -5.83 -8.49 -18.44
CA ASN A 148 -6.70 -9.07 -19.46
C ASN A 148 -6.09 -10.32 -20.12
N ALA A 149 -4.78 -10.36 -20.30
CA ALA A 149 -4.08 -11.51 -20.84
C ALA A 149 -4.17 -12.71 -19.87
N ALA A 150 -3.81 -12.49 -18.61
CA ALA A 150 -3.93 -13.51 -17.55
C ALA A 150 -5.37 -14.02 -17.40
N TRP A 151 -6.37 -13.12 -17.39
CA TRP A 151 -7.78 -13.52 -17.34
C TRP A 151 -8.20 -14.41 -18.52
N ARG A 152 -7.79 -14.05 -19.75
CA ARG A 152 -8.08 -14.85 -20.94
C ARG A 152 -7.45 -16.24 -20.86
N GLU A 153 -6.22 -16.32 -20.37
CA GLU A 153 -5.51 -17.58 -20.24
C GLU A 153 -6.17 -18.49 -19.21
N MET A 154 -6.48 -17.98 -18.01
CA MET A 154 -7.20 -18.74 -16.98
C MET A 154 -8.54 -19.29 -17.50
N ARG A 155 -9.28 -18.49 -18.30
CA ARG A 155 -10.51 -18.95 -18.94
C ARG A 155 -10.26 -20.05 -19.97
N ALA A 156 -9.21 -19.94 -20.77
CA ALA A 156 -8.83 -20.98 -21.73
C ALA A 156 -8.43 -22.29 -21.04
N ARG A 157 -7.86 -22.21 -19.83
CA ARG A 157 -7.51 -23.36 -18.99
C ARG A 157 -8.70 -23.94 -18.21
N GLY A 158 -9.87 -23.30 -18.25
CA GLY A 158 -11.07 -23.75 -17.54
C GLY A 158 -11.05 -23.49 -16.02
N GLU A 159 -10.17 -22.61 -15.56
CA GLU A 159 -9.98 -22.29 -14.13
C GLU A 159 -11.03 -21.31 -13.60
N VAL A 160 -11.85 -20.75 -14.47
CA VAL A 160 -12.85 -19.72 -14.16
C VAL A 160 -14.24 -20.29 -14.42
N ASP A 161 -15.12 -20.26 -13.41
CA ASP A 161 -16.53 -20.64 -13.55
C ASP A 161 -17.17 -19.84 -14.70
N ALA A 162 -18.00 -20.49 -15.52
CA ALA A 162 -18.80 -19.87 -16.57
C ALA A 162 -19.60 -18.65 -16.08
N LYS A 163 -19.95 -18.59 -14.79
CA LYS A 163 -20.65 -17.46 -14.16
C LYS A 163 -19.76 -16.26 -13.86
N ALA A 164 -18.43 -16.44 -13.79
CA ALA A 164 -17.52 -15.34 -13.52
C ALA A 164 -17.39 -14.44 -14.77
N THR A 165 -18.02 -13.27 -14.71
CA THR A 165 -18.03 -12.30 -15.81
C THR A 165 -17.05 -11.16 -15.57
N GLN A 166 -16.20 -10.88 -16.55
CA GLN A 166 -15.42 -9.64 -16.58
C GLN A 166 -16.27 -8.53 -17.21
N THR A 167 -16.47 -7.43 -16.48
CA THR A 167 -17.06 -6.21 -17.04
C THR A 167 -15.99 -5.12 -17.06
N ALA A 168 -15.66 -4.61 -18.24
CA ALA A 168 -14.78 -3.46 -18.36
C ALA A 168 -15.54 -2.19 -17.98
N SER A 169 -15.03 -1.42 -17.03
CA SER A 169 -15.52 -0.06 -16.75
C SER A 169 -14.35 0.82 -16.30
N GLY A 170 -14.13 1.95 -16.98
CA GLY A 170 -13.13 2.93 -16.57
C GLY A 170 -12.75 3.95 -17.64
N LYS A 171 -12.82 5.25 -17.28
CA LYS A 171 -12.09 6.35 -17.94
C LYS A 171 -10.63 6.31 -17.45
N ILE A 172 -9.68 6.37 -18.38
CA ILE A 172 -8.26 6.57 -18.06
C ILE A 172 -8.11 7.94 -17.39
N ILE A 173 -7.57 8.00 -16.17
CA ILE A 173 -7.20 9.27 -15.54
C ILE A 173 -5.81 9.61 -16.07
N PRO A 174 -5.63 10.63 -16.94
CA PRO A 174 -4.32 10.97 -17.46
C PRO A 174 -3.38 11.31 -16.31
N GLY A 175 -2.20 10.70 -16.32
CA GLY A 175 -1.18 10.85 -15.28
C GLY A 175 -0.82 12.32 -15.06
N ARG A 176 -0.99 12.81 -13.83
CA ARG A 176 -0.34 14.05 -13.41
C ARG A 176 1.15 13.76 -13.22
N ASP A 177 1.92 14.42 -14.07
CA ASP A 177 3.33 14.83 -13.99
C ASP A 177 4.31 13.92 -13.21
N LYS A 178 5.36 13.47 -13.91
CA LYS A 178 6.49 12.69 -13.37
C LYS A 178 7.42 13.51 -12.45
N SER A 179 7.02 14.71 -12.04
CA SER A 179 7.84 15.67 -11.28
C SER A 179 7.70 15.58 -9.75
N ILE A 180 6.91 14.66 -9.19
CA ILE A 180 6.93 14.42 -7.74
C ILE A 180 8.06 13.44 -7.39
N SER A 181 9.30 13.89 -7.58
CA SER A 181 10.41 13.48 -6.74
C SER A 181 10.18 14.13 -5.37
N GLY A 182 9.34 13.50 -4.55
CA GLY A 182 9.33 13.80 -3.13
C GLY A 182 10.63 13.25 -2.58
N ASP A 183 11.52 14.14 -2.12
CA ASP A 183 12.75 13.75 -1.44
C ASP A 183 12.43 12.69 -0.37
N PRO A 184 13.21 11.61 -0.26
CA PRO A 184 12.99 10.60 0.75
C PRO A 184 12.97 11.27 2.13
N MET A 185 11.93 11.02 2.92
CA MET A 185 11.92 11.40 4.32
C MET A 185 13.18 10.85 4.99
N PRO A 186 13.94 11.66 5.75
CA PRO A 186 15.09 11.15 6.48
C PRO A 186 14.61 10.10 7.49
N LEU A 187 15.24 8.93 7.43
CA LEU A 187 15.04 7.85 8.39
C LEU A 187 15.41 8.38 9.79
N ARG A 188 14.43 8.46 10.70
CA ARG A 188 14.73 8.76 12.11
C ARG A 188 15.63 7.64 12.65
N GLY A 189 16.86 7.99 13.04
CA GLY A 189 17.73 7.13 13.85
C GLY A 189 19.12 6.79 13.30
N GLN A 190 19.57 7.41 12.21
CA GLN A 190 20.97 7.29 11.75
C GLN A 190 21.67 8.65 11.89
N PRO A 191 22.88 8.73 12.49
CA PRO A 191 23.65 9.97 12.50
C PRO A 191 24.10 10.33 11.06
N ASP A 192 24.00 11.63 10.75
CA ASP A 192 24.31 12.20 9.44
C ASP A 192 25.81 12.07 9.11
N PRO A 193 26.22 11.42 8.00
CA PRO A 193 27.64 11.18 7.69
C PRO A 193 28.41 12.43 7.25
N HIS A 194 27.78 13.61 7.18
CA HIS A 194 28.43 14.84 6.72
C HIS A 194 28.77 15.88 7.79
N GLU A 195 28.59 15.60 9.09
CA GLU A 195 29.04 16.52 10.14
C GLU A 195 30.51 16.26 10.52
N THR A 196 31.44 16.60 9.62
CA THR A 196 32.83 16.85 10.00
C THR A 196 33.33 18.19 9.47
N SER A 197 33.89 18.96 10.41
CA SER A 197 34.72 20.15 10.23
C SER A 197 34.00 21.50 10.03
N ARG A 198 33.94 22.26 11.12
CA ARG A 198 34.23 23.72 11.26
C ARG A 198 33.74 24.08 12.67
N THR A 199 34.63 24.29 13.63
CA THR A 199 35.00 25.66 14.02
C THR A 199 36.34 25.67 14.77
N LYS A 200 37.32 26.43 14.27
CA LYS A 200 38.39 27.02 15.09
C LYS A 200 38.80 28.37 14.51
N SER A 201 38.29 29.44 15.11
CA SER A 201 38.83 30.82 15.15
C SER A 201 37.82 31.65 15.96
N GLY A 202 38.13 32.43 16.99
CA GLY A 202 39.35 32.81 17.66
C GLY A 202 39.00 33.85 18.73
N ALA A 203 39.93 34.06 19.66
CA ALA A 203 40.19 35.25 20.48
C ALA A 203 39.06 35.95 21.28
N GLY A 204 39.25 36.02 22.60
CA GLY A 204 38.58 37.00 23.49
C GLY A 204 39.06 36.89 24.94
N LYS A 205 39.83 37.89 25.40
CA LYS A 205 40.56 37.97 26.68
C LYS A 205 39.68 38.39 27.87
N THR A 206 40.00 37.83 29.05
CA THR A 206 40.08 38.40 30.42
C THR A 206 38.93 39.26 31.02
N ARG A 207 38.41 38.90 32.22
CA ARG A 207 38.83 39.38 33.58
C ARG A 207 37.85 38.92 34.70
N GLN A 208 38.42 38.50 35.84
CA GLN A 208 38.10 38.78 37.28
C GLN A 208 36.61 38.88 37.71
N SER A 209 36.08 38.18 38.74
CA SER A 209 36.50 38.08 40.16
C SER A 209 35.51 37.16 40.96
N PRO A 210 35.75 36.82 42.26
CA PRO A 210 35.40 35.53 42.89
C PRO A 210 34.02 35.45 43.62
N PRO A 211 33.57 34.24 44.04
CA PRO A 211 32.34 34.10 44.83
C PRO A 211 32.53 34.50 46.29
N GLY A 212 31.65 35.38 46.76
CA GLY A 212 31.48 35.77 48.15
C GLY A 212 30.82 34.67 48.98
N ARG A 213 31.32 34.55 50.20
CA ARG A 213 30.91 33.69 51.32
C ARG A 213 29.70 34.31 52.04
N ASN A 214 28.77 33.49 52.54
CA ASN A 214 27.92 33.66 53.75
C ASN A 214 26.64 32.84 53.55
N LYS A 215 26.08 32.14 54.53
CA LYS A 215 26.42 31.81 55.92
C LYS A 215 25.53 30.61 56.25
#